data_AF-A0A1J8PQC0-F1
#
_entry.id   AF-A0A1J8PQC0-F1
#
_cell.length_a   1.000
_cell.length_b   1.000
_cell.length_c   1.000
_cell.angle_alpha   90.00
_cell.angle_beta   90.00
_cell.angle_gamma   90.00
#
_symmetry.space_group_name_H-M   'P 1'
#
loop_
_entity.id
_entity.type
_entity.pdbx_description
1 polymer ?
#
loop_
_entity_poly.entity_id
_entity_poly.type
_entity_poly.pdbx_seq_one_letter_code
_entity_poly.pdbx_strand_id
1 'polypeptide(L)'
;MSVVYDYETGARDDPLVLLVVDVVDVGITMMTPERAMILKLFPFLLNLPDWCPGSSIKRDARILTNLTNKMVNVPFDYVKQHMADNSISSQSSMVGEHLQRIEEQDDALKPIFESALKKAASTAFAGE
;
A
#
# COMPACT_ATOMS: atom_id res chain seq x y z
N MET A 1 12.63 -2.79 5.17
CA MET A 1 12.42 -2.85 3.70
C MET A 1 13.19 -3.95 2.99
N SER A 2 14.50 -4.07 3.25
CA SER A 2 15.36 -5.10 2.65
C SER A 2 14.81 -6.52 2.87
N VAL A 3 14.40 -6.88 4.08
CA VAL A 3 13.83 -8.21 4.39
C VAL A 3 12.50 -8.50 3.64
N VAL A 4 11.66 -7.48 3.45
CA VAL A 4 10.31 -7.66 2.89
C VAL A 4 10.34 -7.68 1.36
N TYR A 5 11.10 -6.77 0.74
CA TYR A 5 11.08 -6.54 -0.71
C TYR A 5 12.47 -6.63 -1.39
N ASP A 6 13.53 -7.03 -0.68
CA ASP A 6 14.92 -6.98 -1.17
C ASP A 6 15.30 -5.57 -1.65
N TYR A 7 14.75 -4.57 -0.98
CA TYR A 7 14.94 -3.17 -1.30
C TYR A 7 15.85 -2.51 -0.27
N GLU A 8 17.04 -2.13 -0.72
CA GLU A 8 17.99 -1.34 0.05
C GLU A 8 17.59 0.13 0.01
N THR A 9 17.21 0.68 1.16
CA THR A 9 16.77 2.07 1.27
C THR A 9 17.94 3.02 1.06
N GLY A 10 17.73 4.05 0.23
CA GLY A 10 18.68 5.14 0.08
C GLY A 10 18.96 5.87 1.39
N ALA A 11 20.19 6.38 1.57
CA ALA A 11 20.60 7.06 2.80
C ALA A 11 19.82 8.37 3.08
N ARG A 12 19.25 9.01 2.04
CA ARG A 12 18.39 10.20 2.12
C ARG A 12 17.38 10.20 0.98
N ASP A 13 16.18 10.73 1.29
CA ASP A 13 15.11 11.00 0.33
C ASP A 13 14.70 9.78 -0.52
N ASP A 14 14.66 8.61 0.13
CA ASP A 14 14.21 7.39 -0.51
C ASP A 14 12.74 7.50 -0.93
N PRO A 15 12.40 7.32 -2.22
CA PRO A 15 11.03 7.51 -2.69
C PRO A 15 9.99 6.60 -2.03
N LEU A 16 10.38 5.38 -1.62
CA LEU A 16 9.48 4.46 -0.95
C LEU A 16 9.28 4.83 0.51
N VAL A 17 10.34 5.27 1.20
CA VAL A 17 10.23 5.80 2.57
C VAL A 17 9.39 7.08 2.59
N LEU A 18 9.63 8.02 1.69
CA LEU A 18 8.86 9.26 1.58
C LEU A 18 7.37 8.97 1.31
N LEU A 19 7.09 7.96 0.49
CA LEU A 19 5.71 7.53 0.23
C LEU A 19 5.00 7.01 1.49
N VAL A 20 5.70 6.29 2.38
CA VAL A 20 5.14 5.88 3.67
C VAL A 20 4.89 7.07 4.56
N VAL A 21 5.88 7.97 4.67
CA VAL A 21 5.77 9.19 5.48
C VAL A 21 4.56 10.01 5.04
N ASP A 22 4.38 10.22 3.74
CA ASP A 22 3.23 10.94 3.17
C ASP A 22 1.90 10.24 3.50
N VAL A 23 1.83 8.90 3.39
CA VAL A 23 0.61 8.14 3.74
C VAL A 23 0.29 8.29 5.21
N VAL A 24 1.29 8.19 6.09
CA VAL A 24 1.11 8.27 7.54
C VAL A 24 0.68 9.68 7.95
N ASP A 25 1.32 10.72 7.43
CA ASP A 25 1.00 12.12 7.75
C ASP A 25 -0.42 12.51 7.32
N VAL A 26 -0.77 12.17 6.08
CA VAL A 26 -2.12 12.37 5.52
C VAL A 26 -3.13 11.50 6.29
N GLY A 27 -2.77 10.27 6.63
CA GLY A 27 -3.60 9.33 7.38
C GLY A 27 -3.95 9.85 8.79
N ILE A 28 -2.96 10.32 9.55
CA ILE A 28 -3.14 10.88 10.89
C ILE A 28 -4.06 12.11 10.85
N THR A 29 -3.85 12.98 9.86
CA THR A 29 -4.69 14.19 9.69
C THR A 29 -6.14 13.86 9.34
N MET A 30 -6.38 12.73 8.66
CA MET A 30 -7.72 12.32 8.23
C MET A 30 -8.46 11.43 9.24
N MET A 31 -7.75 10.58 9.97
CA MET A 31 -8.31 9.62 10.93
C MET A 31 -8.54 10.26 12.30
N THR A 32 -8.96 11.52 12.36
CA THR A 32 -9.30 12.14 13.64
C THR A 32 -10.66 11.64 14.14
N PRO A 33 -10.84 11.51 15.48
CA PRO A 33 -12.11 11.09 16.06
C PRO A 33 -13.29 11.97 15.63
N GLU A 34 -13.05 13.27 15.45
CA GLU A 34 -14.05 14.25 15.03
C GLU A 34 -14.56 13.96 13.61
N ARG A 35 -13.64 13.75 12.65
CA ARG A 35 -13.98 13.39 11.27
C ARG A 35 -14.72 12.04 11.22
N ALA A 36 -14.27 11.07 12.02
CA ALA A 36 -14.92 9.76 12.13
C ALA A 36 -16.36 9.87 12.69
N MET A 37 -16.58 10.70 13.72
CA MET A 37 -17.93 10.94 14.27
C MET A 37 -18.85 11.60 13.23
N ILE A 38 -18.37 12.60 12.50
CA ILE A 38 -19.13 13.28 11.45
C ILE A 38 -19.56 12.29 10.36
N LEU A 39 -18.63 11.45 9.87
CA LEU A 39 -18.92 10.43 8.87
C LEU A 39 -19.90 9.36 9.38
N LYS A 40 -19.81 8.99 10.66
CA LYS A 40 -20.72 8.04 11.30
C LYS A 40 -22.14 8.60 11.42
N LEU A 41 -22.27 9.90 11.71
CA LEU A 41 -23.58 10.56 11.84
C LEU A 41 -24.18 10.94 10.47
N PHE A 42 -23.35 11.28 9.50
CA PHE A 42 -23.75 11.77 8.18
C PHE A 42 -23.05 11.00 7.05
N PRO A 43 -23.44 9.74 6.80
CA PRO A 43 -22.77 8.89 5.80
C PRO A 43 -22.92 9.40 4.36
N PHE A 44 -23.94 10.22 4.08
CA PHE A 44 -24.14 10.82 2.76
C PHE A 44 -23.03 11.80 2.36
N LEU A 45 -22.20 12.29 3.30
CA LEU A 45 -21.07 13.17 3.01
C LEU A 45 -20.03 12.53 2.08
N LEU A 46 -19.91 11.20 2.08
CA LEU A 46 -19.03 10.47 1.16
C LEU A 46 -19.54 10.47 -0.29
N ASN A 47 -20.86 10.62 -0.47
CA ASN A 47 -21.52 10.61 -1.77
C ASN A 47 -21.74 12.02 -2.32
N LEU A 48 -21.25 13.06 -1.64
CA LEU A 48 -21.40 14.43 -2.10
C LEU A 48 -20.74 14.64 -3.47
N PRO A 49 -21.38 15.37 -4.37
CA PRO A 49 -20.73 15.86 -5.58
C PRO A 49 -19.51 16.72 -5.23
N ASP A 50 -18.49 16.69 -6.09
CA ASP A 50 -17.22 17.37 -5.80
C ASP A 50 -17.38 18.89 -5.67
N TRP A 51 -18.44 19.46 -6.26
CA TRP A 51 -18.77 20.90 -6.21
C TRP A 51 -19.46 21.35 -4.91
N CYS A 52 -19.89 20.43 -4.04
CA CYS A 52 -20.66 20.77 -2.85
C CYS A 52 -19.74 21.23 -1.69
N PRO A 53 -20.06 22.33 -0.98
CA PRO A 53 -19.31 22.74 0.20
C PRO A 53 -19.37 21.65 1.27
N GLY A 54 -18.20 21.16 1.70
CA GLY A 54 -18.07 19.99 2.58
C GLY A 54 -17.54 18.72 1.89
N SER A 55 -17.29 18.76 0.57
CA SER A 55 -16.64 17.67 -0.19
C SER A 55 -15.15 17.47 0.14
N SER A 56 -14.56 18.29 1.02
CA SER A 56 -13.16 18.19 1.42
C SER A 56 -12.84 16.81 2.00
N ILE A 57 -13.71 16.26 2.86
CA ILE A 57 -13.51 14.92 3.47
C ILE A 57 -13.45 13.83 2.39
N LYS A 58 -14.29 13.94 1.35
CA LYS A 58 -14.28 13.01 0.22
C LYS A 58 -13.01 13.15 -0.62
N ARG A 59 -12.57 14.38 -0.89
CA ARG A 59 -11.33 14.67 -1.63
C ARG A 59 -10.11 14.14 -0.89
N ASP A 60 -10.07 14.42 0.41
CA ASP A 60 -9.10 13.94 1.38
C ASP A 60 -9.02 12.41 1.34
N ALA A 61 -10.15 11.72 1.52
CA ALA A 61 -10.23 10.27 1.46
C ALA A 61 -9.72 9.70 0.13
N ARG A 62 -10.00 10.37 -0.99
CA ARG A 62 -9.49 9.97 -2.32
C ARG A 62 -7.97 10.12 -2.43
N ILE A 63 -7.39 11.20 -1.89
CA ILE A 63 -5.94 11.41 -1.86
C ILE A 63 -5.28 10.31 -1.04
N LEU A 64 -5.78 10.05 0.18
CA LEU A 64 -5.27 8.99 1.03
C LEU A 64 -5.37 7.62 0.37
N THR A 65 -6.53 7.30 -0.23
CA THR A 65 -6.71 6.03 -0.96
C THR A 65 -5.69 5.87 -2.09
N ASN A 66 -5.42 6.93 -2.85
CA ASN A 66 -4.43 6.89 -3.92
C ASN A 66 -3.00 6.70 -3.39
N LEU A 67 -2.64 7.41 -2.32
CA LEU A 67 -1.34 7.26 -1.66
C LEU A 67 -1.16 5.86 -1.07
N THR A 68 -2.16 5.33 -0.37
CA THR A 68 -2.15 3.97 0.17
C THR A 68 -2.02 2.94 -0.96
N ASN A 69 -2.76 3.09 -2.06
CA ASN A 69 -2.61 2.22 -3.21
C ASN A 69 -1.17 2.24 -3.76
N LYS A 70 -0.54 3.41 -3.85
CA LYS A 70 0.87 3.50 -4.25
C LYS A 70 1.79 2.82 -3.25
N MET A 71 1.63 3.05 -1.95
CA MET A 71 2.45 2.44 -0.89
C MET A 71 2.40 0.91 -0.93
N VAL A 72 1.26 0.33 -1.33
CA VAL A 72 1.06 -1.12 -1.45
C VAL A 72 1.56 -1.66 -2.80
N ASN A 73 1.27 -0.95 -3.89
CA ASN A 73 1.55 -1.44 -5.25
C ASN A 73 3.02 -1.27 -5.64
N VAL A 74 3.61 -0.08 -5.40
CA VAL A 74 4.96 0.24 -5.90
C VAL A 74 6.03 -0.74 -5.41
N PRO A 75 6.17 -1.04 -4.10
CA PRO A 75 7.20 -1.98 -3.65
C PRO A 75 6.91 -3.43 -4.07
N PHE A 76 5.64 -3.80 -4.20
CA PHE A 76 5.26 -5.13 -4.67
C PHE A 76 5.57 -5.32 -6.17
N ASP A 77 5.27 -4.32 -6.98
CA ASP A 77 5.56 -4.31 -8.42
C ASP A 77 7.08 -4.25 -8.68
N TYR A 78 7.83 -3.55 -7.82
CA TYR A 78 9.30 -3.57 -7.83
C TYR A 78 9.86 -5.00 -7.76
N VAL A 79 9.42 -5.79 -6.78
CA VAL A 79 9.86 -7.19 -6.65
C VAL A 79 9.50 -8.01 -7.88
N LYS A 80 8.26 -7.87 -8.37
CA LYS A 80 7.82 -8.59 -9.58
C LYS A 80 8.66 -8.27 -10.81
N GLN A 81 8.96 -6.99 -11.04
CA GLN A 81 9.78 -6.56 -12.17
C GLN A 81 11.21 -7.09 -12.06
N HIS A 82 11.85 -6.94 -10.90
CA HIS A 82 13.21 -7.41 -10.71
C HIS A 82 13.35 -8.94 -10.71
N MET A 83 12.31 -9.68 -10.32
CA MET A 83 12.25 -11.14 -10.51
C MET A 83 12.14 -11.51 -11.99
N ALA A 84 11.34 -10.79 -12.79
CA ALA A 84 11.23 -11.02 -14.23
C ALA A 84 12.54 -10.73 -14.97
N ASP A 85 13.27 -9.70 -14.53
CA ASP A 85 14.55 -9.28 -15.11
C ASP A 85 15.75 -10.11 -14.60
N ASN A 86 15.53 -11.10 -13.72
CA ASN A 86 16.56 -11.87 -12.99
C ASN A 86 17.58 -10.99 -12.23
N SER A 87 17.18 -9.75 -11.88
CA SER A 87 18.04 -8.79 -11.19
C SER A 87 18.07 -9.01 -9.67
N ILE A 88 17.04 -9.65 -9.11
CA ILE A 88 16.94 -9.97 -7.69
C ILE A 88 16.82 -11.48 -7.54
N SER A 89 17.53 -12.04 -6.55
CA SER A 89 17.33 -13.44 -6.18
C SER A 89 15.99 -13.59 -5.49
N SER A 90 15.10 -14.43 -6.03
CA SER A 90 13.79 -14.74 -5.44
C SER A 90 13.87 -15.22 -3.99
N GLN A 91 15.04 -15.65 -3.50
CA GLN A 91 15.24 -16.10 -2.13
C GLN A 91 15.72 -14.99 -1.17
N SER A 92 15.93 -13.77 -1.65
CA SER A 92 16.49 -12.68 -0.84
C SER A 92 15.44 -11.95 0.01
N SER A 93 14.15 -12.07 -0.32
CA SER A 93 13.08 -11.39 0.40
C SER A 93 11.84 -12.23 0.63
N MET A 94 11.06 -11.85 1.65
CA MET A 94 9.78 -12.48 1.98
C MET A 94 8.83 -12.50 0.76
N VAL A 95 8.68 -11.38 0.05
CA VAL A 95 7.79 -11.31 -1.12
C VAL A 95 8.31 -12.15 -2.27
N GLY A 96 9.62 -12.09 -2.58
CA GLY A 96 10.21 -12.90 -3.64
C GLY A 96 10.03 -14.39 -3.40
N GLU A 97 10.25 -14.83 -2.18
CA GLU A 97 10.21 -16.25 -1.80
C GLU A 97 8.77 -16.79 -1.88
N HIS A 98 7.80 -15.99 -1.43
CA HIS A 98 6.39 -16.38 -1.51
C HIS A 98 5.83 -16.29 -2.93
N LEU A 99 6.27 -15.34 -3.76
CA LEU A 99 5.88 -15.30 -5.17
C LEU A 99 6.33 -16.57 -5.91
N GLN A 100 7.53 -17.07 -5.64
CA GLN A 100 8.00 -18.33 -6.22
C GLN A 100 7.12 -19.52 -5.79
N ARG A 101 6.75 -19.61 -4.51
CA ARG A 101 5.84 -20.66 -4.02
C ARG A 101 4.44 -20.55 -4.61
N ILE A 102 3.96 -19.35 -4.90
CA ILE A 102 2.66 -19.12 -5.51
C ILE A 102 2.64 -19.66 -6.95
N GLU A 103 3.75 -19.59 -7.69
CA GLU A 103 3.80 -20.15 -9.04
C GLU A 103 3.58 -21.67 -9.09
N GLU A 104 3.89 -22.38 -8.00
CA GLU A 104 3.69 -23.83 -7.85
C GLU A 104 2.25 -24.20 -7.48
N GLN A 105 1.39 -23.22 -7.15
CA GLN A 105 -0.02 -23.44 -6.79
C GLN A 105 -0.93 -23.50 -8.01
N ASP A 106 -2.15 -24.02 -7.81
CA ASP A 106 -3.21 -24.01 -8.81
C ASP A 106 -3.52 -22.58 -9.29
N ASP A 107 -3.66 -22.40 -10.61
CA ASP A 107 -3.90 -21.10 -11.24
C ASP A 107 -5.15 -20.39 -10.69
N ALA A 108 -6.16 -21.15 -10.22
CA ALA A 108 -7.35 -20.58 -9.58
C ALA A 108 -7.05 -19.96 -8.20
N LEU A 109 -5.99 -20.42 -7.52
CA LEU A 109 -5.61 -19.96 -6.18
C LEU A 109 -4.53 -18.87 -6.20
N LYS A 110 -3.72 -18.80 -7.26
CA LYS A 110 -2.69 -17.76 -7.45
C LYS A 110 -3.17 -16.34 -7.13
N PRO A 111 -4.30 -15.82 -7.67
CA PRO A 111 -4.73 -14.44 -7.39
C PRO A 111 -5.11 -14.23 -5.92
N ILE A 112 -5.61 -15.26 -5.24
CA ILE A 112 -5.99 -15.20 -3.83
C ILE A 112 -4.72 -15.10 -2.97
N PHE A 113 -3.75 -15.97 -3.21
CA PHE A 113 -2.48 -15.96 -2.47
C PHE A 113 -1.67 -14.70 -2.75
N GLU A 114 -1.65 -14.21 -3.99
CA GLU A 114 -0.95 -12.97 -4.32
C GLU A 114 -1.56 -11.77 -3.58
N SER A 115 -2.89 -11.68 -3.55
CA SER A 115 -3.61 -10.63 -2.80
C SER A 115 -3.33 -10.71 -1.30
N ALA A 116 -3.30 -11.92 -0.74
CA ALA A 116 -2.98 -12.13 0.68
C ALA A 116 -1.53 -11.74 0.99
N LEU A 117 -0.56 -12.17 0.16
CA LEU A 117 0.85 -11.82 0.28
C LEU A 117 1.05 -10.31 0.22
N LYS A 118 0.41 -9.65 -0.75
CA LYS A 118 0.47 -8.20 -0.92
C LYS A 118 -0.02 -7.45 0.32
N LYS A 119 -1.13 -7.90 0.90
CA LYS A 119 -1.65 -7.34 2.17
C LYS A 119 -0.69 -7.58 3.34
N ALA A 120 -0.16 -8.80 3.48
CA ALA A 120 0.78 -9.13 4.55
C ALA A 120 2.06 -8.31 4.46
N ALA A 121 2.65 -8.19 3.27
CA ALA A 121 3.84 -7.39 3.01
C ALA A 121 3.62 -5.90 3.27
N SER A 122 2.44 -5.38 2.92
CA SER A 122 2.07 -3.99 3.20
C SER A 122 2.00 -3.71 4.70
N THR A 123 1.42 -4.62 5.49
CA THR A 123 1.36 -4.49 6.94
C THR A 123 2.74 -4.59 7.58
N ALA A 124 3.58 -5.52 7.13
CA ALA A 124 4.96 -5.66 7.60
C ALA A 124 5.76 -4.38 7.30
N PHE A 125 5.59 -3.81 6.11
CA PHE A 125 6.24 -2.57 5.70
C PHE A 125 5.77 -1.34 6.48
N ALA A 126 4.48 -1.27 6.81
CA ALA A 126 3.93 -0.18 7.62
C ALA A 126 4.33 -0.24 9.10
N GLY A 127 4.78 -1.40 9.58
CA GLY A 127 5.16 -1.63 10.98
C GLY A 127 6.66 -1.55 11.27
N GLU A 128 7.51 -1.40 10.25
CA GLU A 128 8.95 -1.09 10.39
C GLU A 128 9.20 0.41 10.46
#